data_AF-A0A925NJQ2-F1
#
_entry.id   AF-A0A925NJQ2-F1
#
_cell.length_a   1.000
_cell.length_b   1.000
_cell.length_c   1.000
_cell.angle_alpha   90.00
_cell.angle_beta   90.00
_cell.angle_gamma   90.00
#
_symmetry.space_group_name_H-M   'P 1'
#
loop_
_entity.id
_entity.type
_entity.pdbx_description
1 polymer ?
#
loop_
_entity_poly.entity_id
_entity_poly.type
_entity_poly.pdbx_seq_one_letter_code
_entity_poly.pdbx_strand_id
1 'polypeptide(L)'
;MSRVGSDRRDNICKFTQEYAAKLGSQSANGNLGPEFYSGPNAARGWQNSNLNLDPILTNYKHIDTNLPAFTRDGERFLAVVAPKYLTKGIKTIEGIRYRSKPTGFPFNDVERFQIREYPNGDDHMIVFEGGTGNAGTTQPAWSLMGFVLMHKTLTGYDAHIVFRGSRSGAALSTTVWKAQAVLGDHKGNPDWITDLRSGKQIVQPLVSKVGKVTEGFAESLPTMLGPITASCKYLEQKYPAPEHIYVTGHSLGAGLASQFVSAIKQGSYGDVLRQEVGSWAWDNATLIAFAQPIPGDPAWAANFNTVSPKSEHYWVSGDSVVEATDSRIVGLFIDKGEHVGVQKKLSEIANCKDNPHEVFVIRAALLRDLASSNAAVSQKLGMENTWGYYANFSKMLSGQSDSYVYPGASAPKIVNNENLRKVLQNYKLGSEFDCWLEQVYAKMIADKSSYIGFKFQGTLDDRRKLVLDIVEWIRKPPTTDNAQELDTLVKQFELIDGNLGLTDEEKWIYGGLILSRIQKTALTLDELKSRPEIKECLESF
;
A
#
# COMPACT_ATOMS: atom_id res chain seq x y z
N MET A 1 -0.87 2.34 23.96
CA MET A 1 -0.87 3.82 24.04
C MET A 1 0.54 4.31 24.30
N SER A 2 1.05 5.26 23.50
CA SER A 2 2.34 5.90 23.78
C SER A 2 2.31 6.55 25.17
N ARG A 3 3.42 6.46 25.91
CA ARG A 3 3.52 7.08 27.25
C ARG A 3 3.36 8.60 27.10
N VAL A 4 2.50 9.22 27.90
CA VAL A 4 2.22 10.66 27.87
C VAL A 4 3.54 11.44 27.96
N GLY A 5 3.85 12.27 26.95
CA GLY A 5 5.10 13.03 26.84
C GLY A 5 6.22 12.38 26.00
N SER A 6 5.97 11.25 25.34
CA SER A 6 6.96 10.56 24.50
C SER A 6 6.86 10.92 23.02
N ASP A 7 7.96 11.41 22.43
CA ASP A 7 8.11 11.72 20.99
C ASP A 7 8.47 10.48 20.13
N ARG A 8 8.28 9.26 20.64
CA ARG A 8 8.77 8.01 20.00
C ARG A 8 8.31 7.82 18.56
N ARG A 9 7.02 7.98 18.27
CA ARG A 9 6.49 7.85 16.89
C ARG A 9 7.17 8.85 15.96
N ASP A 10 7.25 10.09 16.39
CA ASP A 10 7.83 11.18 15.59
C ASP A 10 9.33 10.95 15.38
N ASN A 11 10.03 10.42 16.39
CA ASN A 11 11.43 10.00 16.29
C ASN A 11 11.62 8.78 15.37
N ILE A 12 10.75 7.76 15.41
CA ILE A 12 10.78 6.63 14.46
C ILE A 12 10.61 7.14 13.03
N CYS A 13 9.67 8.05 12.80
CA CYS A 13 9.45 8.66 11.49
C CYS A 13 10.70 9.45 11.04
N LYS A 14 11.21 10.32 11.90
CA LYS A 14 12.42 11.12 11.64
C LYS A 14 13.63 10.24 11.31
N PHE A 15 13.93 9.24 12.13
CA PHE A 15 15.08 8.36 11.91
C PHE A 15 14.88 7.45 10.68
N THR A 16 13.65 7.07 10.37
CA THR A 16 13.35 6.37 9.12
C THR A 16 13.56 7.28 7.89
N GLN A 17 13.26 8.57 7.98
CA GLN A 17 13.61 9.56 6.95
C GLN A 17 15.14 9.70 6.79
N GLU A 18 15.90 9.69 7.89
CA GLU A 18 17.37 9.67 7.84
C GLU A 18 17.92 8.38 7.20
N TYR A 19 17.32 7.22 7.53
CA TYR A 19 17.66 5.94 6.91
C TYR A 19 17.37 5.96 5.42
N ALA A 20 16.24 6.54 5.00
CA ALA A 20 15.92 6.77 3.59
C ALA A 20 17.03 7.57 2.88
N ALA A 21 17.50 8.67 3.47
CA ALA A 21 18.59 9.46 2.92
C ALA A 21 19.90 8.65 2.75
N LYS A 22 20.19 7.75 3.69
CA LYS A 22 21.34 6.85 3.61
C LYS A 22 21.22 5.91 2.41
N LEU A 23 20.06 5.28 2.21
CA LEU A 23 19.79 4.40 1.06
C LEU A 23 20.01 5.12 -0.28
N GLY A 24 19.54 6.37 -0.38
CA GLY A 24 19.76 7.20 -1.57
C GLY A 24 21.23 7.54 -1.80
N SER A 25 21.99 7.88 -0.74
CA SER A 25 23.42 8.22 -0.85
C SER A 25 24.29 7.01 -1.27
N GLN A 26 23.93 5.81 -0.81
CA GLN A 26 24.63 4.58 -1.17
C GLN A 26 24.40 4.19 -2.62
N SER A 27 23.18 4.41 -3.12
CA SER A 27 22.83 4.21 -4.54
C SER A 27 23.59 5.16 -5.46
N ALA A 28 23.85 6.40 -5.02
CA ALA A 28 24.61 7.40 -5.79
C ALA A 28 26.11 7.08 -5.89
N ASN A 29 26.67 6.36 -4.90
CA ASN A 29 28.10 6.07 -4.81
C ASN A 29 28.51 4.69 -5.37
N GLY A 30 27.59 3.94 -5.99
CA GLY A 30 27.87 2.65 -6.64
C GLY A 30 28.33 1.50 -5.72
N ASN A 31 28.33 1.71 -4.40
CA ASN A 31 28.91 0.77 -3.42
C ASN A 31 27.94 -0.33 -2.95
N LEU A 32 26.65 -0.20 -3.25
CA LEU A 32 25.65 -1.25 -3.17
C LEU A 32 24.88 -1.11 -4.49
N GLY A 33 24.71 -2.20 -5.27
CA GLY A 33 23.87 -2.15 -6.46
C GLY A 33 22.51 -1.54 -6.09
N PRO A 34 21.84 -0.76 -6.96
CA PRO A 34 20.70 0.06 -6.54
C PRO A 34 19.62 -0.85 -5.97
N GLU A 35 19.48 -0.84 -4.65
CA GLU A 35 18.31 -1.42 -4.03
C GLU A 35 17.14 -0.55 -4.49
N PHE A 36 16.09 -1.14 -5.03
CA PHE A 36 15.01 -0.43 -5.73
C PHE A 36 14.03 0.18 -4.71
N TYR A 37 14.59 0.79 -3.66
CA TYR A 37 13.89 1.52 -2.65
C TYR A 37 13.38 2.83 -3.20
N SER A 38 12.10 3.08 -2.92
CA SER A 38 11.41 4.33 -3.16
C SER A 38 10.56 4.68 -1.94
N GLY A 39 10.13 5.93 -1.89
CA GLY A 39 9.53 6.48 -0.70
C GLY A 39 9.70 7.99 -0.62
N PRO A 40 10.25 8.52 0.48
CA PRO A 40 10.69 9.91 0.50
C PRO A 40 11.69 10.22 -0.62
N ASN A 41 11.74 11.46 -1.12
CA ASN A 41 12.72 11.89 -2.14
C ASN A 41 14.16 11.47 -1.78
N ALA A 42 14.51 11.54 -0.49
CA ALA A 42 15.82 11.18 0.01
C ALA A 42 16.21 9.71 -0.25
N ALA A 43 15.23 8.78 -0.30
CA ALA A 43 15.47 7.38 -0.68
C ALA A 43 16.05 7.24 -2.10
N ARG A 44 15.77 8.22 -2.97
CA ARG A 44 16.25 8.30 -4.35
C ARG A 44 17.45 9.22 -4.50
N GLY A 45 17.99 9.75 -3.40
CA GLY A 45 19.03 10.78 -3.42
C GLY A 45 18.53 12.15 -3.92
N TRP A 46 17.21 12.33 -4.06
CA TRP A 46 16.63 13.58 -4.51
C TRP A 46 16.49 14.58 -3.36
N GLN A 47 16.64 15.85 -3.69
CA GLN A 47 16.54 16.95 -2.73
C GLN A 47 15.08 17.24 -2.32
N ASN A 48 14.94 17.96 -1.20
CA ASN A 48 13.68 18.45 -0.66
C ASN A 48 12.72 17.30 -0.31
N SER A 49 13.14 16.39 0.56
CA SER A 49 12.22 15.38 1.10
C SER A 49 11.19 16.05 2.00
N ASN A 50 9.91 15.69 1.85
CA ASN A 50 8.86 16.18 2.74
C ASN A 50 8.91 15.37 4.05
N LEU A 51 9.43 15.99 5.11
CA LEU A 51 9.63 15.36 6.42
C LEU A 51 8.34 15.30 7.25
N ASN A 52 7.26 15.96 6.81
CA ASN A 52 5.96 15.89 7.49
C ASN A 52 5.19 14.62 7.13
N LEU A 53 5.54 13.97 6.01
CA LEU A 53 4.93 12.70 5.61
C LEU A 53 5.50 11.55 6.42
N ASP A 54 4.63 10.63 6.83
CA ASP A 54 5.06 9.34 7.36
C ASP A 54 5.93 8.64 6.29
N PRO A 55 7.18 8.25 6.62
CA PRO A 55 8.07 7.68 5.63
C PRO A 55 7.59 6.30 5.22
N ILE A 56 7.50 6.07 3.91
CA ILE A 56 7.16 4.77 3.36
C ILE A 56 8.34 4.29 2.54
N LEU A 57 8.97 3.21 2.95
CA LEU A 57 10.07 2.60 2.23
C LEU A 57 9.59 1.30 1.60
N THR A 58 9.76 1.16 0.29
CA THR A 58 9.34 -0.02 -0.43
C THR A 58 10.37 -0.39 -1.47
N ASN A 59 10.82 -1.64 -1.45
CA ASN A 59 11.72 -2.19 -2.46
C ASN A 59 10.90 -2.88 -3.55
N TYR A 60 10.91 -2.33 -4.76
CA TYR A 60 10.05 -2.78 -5.84
C TYR A 60 10.47 -4.13 -6.45
N LYS A 61 11.66 -4.67 -6.12
CA LYS A 61 12.09 -5.98 -6.63
C LYS A 61 11.43 -7.18 -5.96
N HIS A 62 10.68 -6.96 -4.87
CA HIS A 62 10.11 -8.05 -4.07
C HIS A 62 8.64 -8.33 -4.38
N ILE A 63 8.11 -7.81 -5.49
CA ILE A 63 6.74 -8.11 -5.90
C ILE A 63 6.67 -9.56 -6.38
N ASP A 64 5.70 -10.29 -5.84
CA ASP A 64 5.35 -11.66 -6.20
C ASP A 64 3.83 -11.81 -6.16
N THR A 65 3.20 -12.06 -7.30
CA THR A 65 1.76 -12.29 -7.39
C THR A 65 1.34 -13.68 -6.92
N ASN A 66 2.27 -14.63 -6.81
CA ASN A 66 2.01 -16.00 -6.36
C ASN A 66 2.21 -16.20 -4.86
N LEU A 67 2.71 -15.18 -4.14
CA LEU A 67 2.82 -15.20 -2.70
C LEU A 67 1.77 -14.30 -2.05
N PRO A 68 1.26 -14.70 -0.87
CA PRO A 68 0.43 -13.80 -0.09
C PRO A 68 1.27 -12.61 0.41
N ALA A 69 0.57 -11.55 0.77
CA ALA A 69 1.13 -10.44 1.52
C ALA A 69 0.38 -10.22 2.82
N PHE A 70 1.07 -9.69 3.83
CA PHE A 70 0.42 -9.28 5.07
C PHE A 70 1.00 -7.97 5.60
N THR A 71 0.17 -7.24 6.32
CA THR A 71 0.54 -6.00 7.01
C THR A 71 -0.20 -5.93 8.34
N ARG A 72 0.29 -5.11 9.27
CA ARG A 72 -0.43 -4.73 10.48
C ARG A 72 -0.87 -3.28 10.34
N ASP A 73 -2.17 -3.03 10.47
CA ASP A 73 -2.77 -1.71 10.25
C ASP A 73 -2.76 -0.79 11.48
N GLY A 74 -2.07 -1.22 12.55
CA GLY A 74 -2.03 -0.58 13.85
C GLY A 74 -2.87 -1.31 14.91
N GLU A 75 -3.90 -2.05 14.50
CA GLU A 75 -4.80 -2.76 15.41
C GLU A 75 -4.88 -4.26 15.10
N ARG A 76 -4.98 -4.62 13.82
CA ARG A 76 -5.14 -5.98 13.32
C ARG A 76 -4.13 -6.30 12.22
N PHE A 77 -3.93 -7.59 11.95
CA PHE A 77 -3.28 -8.04 10.73
C PHE A 77 -4.27 -8.14 9.61
N LEU A 78 -3.86 -7.69 8.44
CA LEU A 78 -4.50 -7.98 7.17
C LEU A 78 -3.58 -8.92 6.39
N ALA A 79 -4.09 -10.08 5.97
CA ALA A 79 -3.44 -10.92 4.98
C ALA A 79 -4.26 -10.95 3.70
N VAL A 80 -3.56 -10.88 2.57
CA VAL A 80 -4.15 -10.87 1.22
C VAL A 80 -3.41 -11.83 0.31
N VAL A 81 -4.12 -12.45 -0.62
CA VAL A 81 -3.53 -13.26 -1.68
C VAL A 81 -4.30 -13.02 -2.96
N ALA A 82 -3.61 -12.77 -4.07
CA ALA A 82 -4.30 -12.60 -5.34
C ALA A 82 -4.88 -13.96 -5.80
N PRO A 83 -6.13 -14.00 -6.29
CA PRO A 83 -6.75 -15.25 -6.75
C PRO A 83 -5.94 -15.91 -7.87
N LYS A 84 -5.79 -17.23 -7.82
CA LYS A 84 -4.99 -17.98 -8.81
C LYS A 84 -5.50 -17.82 -10.23
N TYR A 85 -6.81 -17.64 -10.42
CA TYR A 85 -7.36 -17.45 -11.76
C TYR A 85 -6.89 -16.13 -12.42
N LEU A 86 -6.48 -15.13 -11.63
CA LEU A 86 -5.87 -13.90 -12.13
C LEU A 86 -4.36 -14.03 -12.28
N THR A 87 -3.69 -14.69 -11.33
CA THR A 87 -2.22 -14.68 -11.27
C THR A 87 -1.55 -15.78 -12.09
N LYS A 88 -2.23 -16.89 -12.38
CA LYS A 88 -1.69 -18.01 -13.15
C LYS A 88 -1.30 -17.63 -14.59
N GLY A 89 -1.95 -16.60 -15.15
CA GLY A 89 -1.71 -16.13 -16.51
C GLY A 89 -0.49 -15.20 -16.59
N ILE A 90 -0.07 -14.61 -15.48
CA ILE A 90 1.07 -13.68 -15.43
C ILE A 90 2.35 -14.46 -15.66
N LYS A 91 3.04 -14.11 -16.75
CA LYS A 91 4.38 -14.59 -17.08
C LYS A 91 5.44 -13.63 -16.56
N THR A 92 5.27 -12.35 -16.85
CA THR A 92 6.33 -11.36 -16.62
C THR A 92 5.81 -10.22 -15.75
N ILE A 93 6.62 -9.83 -14.76
CA ILE A 93 6.43 -8.65 -13.94
C ILE A 93 7.66 -7.75 -14.10
N GLU A 94 7.42 -6.52 -14.54
CA GLU A 94 8.43 -5.47 -14.62
C GLU A 94 7.95 -4.23 -13.88
N GLY A 95 8.88 -3.32 -13.59
CA GLY A 95 8.56 -2.03 -13.01
C GLY A 95 9.08 -0.88 -13.85
N ILE A 96 8.37 0.25 -13.81
CA ILE A 96 8.80 1.52 -14.37
C ILE A 96 8.78 2.59 -13.29
N ARG A 97 9.89 3.33 -13.17
CA ARG A 97 10.04 4.49 -12.27
C ARG A 97 10.85 5.58 -12.96
N TYR A 98 10.76 6.83 -12.50
CA TYR A 98 11.59 7.89 -13.08
C TYR A 98 13.08 7.67 -12.79
N ARG A 99 13.98 8.14 -13.65
CA ARG A 99 15.42 8.14 -13.33
C ARG A 99 15.78 9.36 -12.49
N SER A 100 15.34 10.53 -12.92
CA SER A 100 15.54 11.79 -12.20
C SER A 100 14.24 12.30 -11.59
N LYS A 101 14.34 13.31 -10.72
CA LYS A 101 13.17 13.91 -10.10
C LYS A 101 12.34 14.63 -11.18
N PRO A 102 11.08 14.25 -11.43
CA PRO A 102 10.32 14.81 -12.54
C PRO A 102 9.89 16.25 -12.25
N THR A 103 9.96 17.12 -13.27
CA THR A 103 9.41 18.48 -13.28
C THR A 103 8.10 18.59 -14.07
N GLY A 104 7.56 17.46 -14.49
CA GLY A 104 6.34 17.27 -15.28
C GLY A 104 6.01 15.77 -15.34
N PHE A 105 5.67 15.25 -16.52
CA PHE A 105 5.43 13.80 -16.73
C PHE A 105 6.32 13.18 -17.84
N PRO A 106 7.66 13.29 -17.75
CA PRO A 106 8.55 12.83 -18.82
C PRO A 106 8.54 11.30 -18.95
N PHE A 107 7.86 10.77 -19.97
CA PHE A 107 7.82 9.33 -20.23
C PHE A 107 9.16 8.77 -20.73
N ASN A 108 10.07 9.62 -21.19
CA ASN A 108 11.41 9.25 -21.67
C ASN A 108 12.47 9.26 -20.55
N ASP A 109 12.21 9.93 -19.43
CA ASP A 109 13.11 9.96 -18.26
C ASP A 109 12.72 8.89 -17.22
N VAL A 110 12.54 7.66 -17.70
CA VAL A 110 12.18 6.52 -16.87
C VAL A 110 13.17 5.38 -17.04
N GLU A 111 13.24 4.53 -16.02
CA GLU A 111 13.92 3.25 -16.09
C GLU A 111 12.92 2.10 -15.95
N ARG A 112 13.06 1.11 -16.83
CA ARG A 112 12.40 -0.19 -16.75
C ARG A 112 13.33 -1.17 -16.05
N PHE A 113 12.81 -1.96 -15.13
CA PHE A 113 13.55 -3.00 -14.45
C PHE A 113 12.74 -4.29 -14.34
N GLN A 114 13.42 -5.43 -14.55
CA GLN A 114 12.84 -6.75 -14.38
C GLN A 114 12.59 -7.01 -12.89
N ILE A 115 11.39 -7.48 -12.54
CA ILE A 115 11.04 -7.88 -11.17
C ILE A 115 10.94 -9.40 -11.08
N ARG A 116 10.14 -10.01 -11.96
CA ARG A 116 9.88 -11.45 -11.91
C ARG A 116 9.52 -12.02 -13.27
N GLU A 117 9.98 -13.23 -13.54
CA GLU A 117 9.54 -14.03 -14.66
C GLU A 117 9.14 -15.41 -14.14
N TYR A 118 7.92 -15.83 -14.46
CA TYR A 118 7.41 -17.15 -14.15
C TYR A 118 7.60 -18.06 -15.36
N PRO A 119 7.78 -19.37 -15.14
CA PRO A 119 8.03 -20.32 -16.23
C PRO A 119 6.85 -20.47 -17.19
N ASN A 120 5.63 -20.15 -16.75
CA ASN A 120 4.38 -20.32 -17.48
C ASN A 120 3.59 -19.00 -17.46
N GLY A 121 2.59 -18.91 -18.35
CA GLY A 121 1.73 -17.74 -18.50
C GLY A 121 1.99 -17.01 -19.82
N ASP A 122 1.08 -16.10 -20.17
CA ASP A 122 1.13 -15.28 -21.38
C ASP A 122 0.95 -13.78 -21.08
N ASP A 123 0.50 -13.44 -19.88
CA ASP A 123 0.22 -12.06 -19.48
C ASP A 123 1.50 -11.33 -19.05
N HIS A 124 1.51 -10.02 -19.25
CA HIS A 124 2.63 -9.14 -18.91
C HIS A 124 2.14 -7.98 -18.05
N MET A 125 2.61 -7.93 -16.80
CA MET A 125 2.33 -6.87 -15.85
C MET A 125 3.50 -5.90 -15.73
N ILE A 126 3.23 -4.61 -15.81
CA ILE A 126 4.18 -3.53 -15.54
C ILE A 126 3.64 -2.68 -14.40
N VAL A 127 4.30 -2.72 -13.25
CA VAL A 127 3.99 -1.82 -12.13
C VAL A 127 4.58 -0.44 -12.38
N PHE A 128 3.88 0.62 -11.98
CA PHE A 128 4.35 1.99 -12.19
C PHE A 128 4.45 2.77 -10.87
N GLU A 129 5.51 3.57 -10.76
CA GLU A 129 5.72 4.52 -9.67
C GLU A 129 4.88 5.78 -9.85
N GLY A 130 4.46 6.37 -8.74
CA GLY A 130 3.77 7.65 -8.67
C GLY A 130 3.95 8.32 -7.31
N GLY A 131 3.69 9.62 -7.26
CA GLY A 131 3.70 10.42 -6.05
C GLY A 131 2.31 10.49 -5.39
N THR A 132 2.31 10.52 -4.06
CA THR A 132 1.11 10.73 -3.22
C THR A 132 1.46 11.61 -2.01
N GLY A 133 0.45 12.27 -1.44
CA GLY A 133 0.61 13.15 -0.29
C GLY A 133 1.16 14.53 -0.62
N ASN A 134 1.15 14.92 -1.90
CA ASN A 134 1.45 16.28 -2.28
C ASN A 134 0.30 17.24 -1.97
N ALA A 135 0.71 18.44 -1.62
CA ALA A 135 -0.12 19.44 -0.99
C ALA A 135 0.38 20.82 -1.43
N GLY A 136 -0.10 21.32 -2.58
CA GLY A 136 0.43 22.53 -3.21
C GLY A 136 1.89 22.37 -3.61
N THR A 137 2.79 23.17 -3.02
CA THR A 137 4.23 23.15 -3.34
C THR A 137 5.03 22.08 -2.61
N THR A 138 4.40 21.32 -1.72
CA THR A 138 5.07 20.24 -0.97
C THR A 138 5.40 19.06 -1.87
N GLN A 139 6.44 18.32 -1.47
CA GLN A 139 6.94 17.20 -2.25
C GLN A 139 6.20 15.90 -1.90
N PRO A 140 5.87 15.06 -2.88
CA PRO A 140 5.17 13.79 -2.62
C PRO A 140 6.09 12.75 -1.99
N ALA A 141 5.48 11.70 -1.43
CA ALA A 141 6.12 10.41 -1.23
C ALA A 141 5.89 9.53 -2.47
N TRP A 142 6.92 8.80 -2.91
CA TRP A 142 6.90 7.95 -4.09
C TRP A 142 6.55 6.50 -3.73
N SER A 143 5.63 5.90 -4.49
CA SER A 143 5.17 4.54 -4.27
C SER A 143 4.76 3.87 -5.58
N LEU A 144 4.58 2.54 -5.56
CA LEU A 144 3.87 1.85 -6.64
C LEU A 144 2.39 2.22 -6.54
N MET A 145 1.92 3.01 -7.50
CA MET A 145 0.57 3.55 -7.51
C MET A 145 -0.37 2.74 -8.39
N GLY A 146 0.14 1.71 -9.06
CA GLY A 146 -0.68 0.85 -9.91
C GLY A 146 0.13 -0.04 -10.83
N PHE A 147 -0.57 -0.63 -11.79
CA PHE A 147 0.04 -1.42 -12.86
C PHE A 147 -0.74 -1.35 -14.18
N VAL A 148 -0.06 -1.64 -15.27
CA VAL A 148 -0.64 -1.97 -16.57
C VAL A 148 -0.46 -3.47 -16.80
N LEU A 149 -1.54 -4.20 -17.04
CA LEU A 149 -1.54 -5.63 -17.34
C LEU A 149 -2.04 -5.84 -18.77
N MET A 150 -1.19 -6.42 -19.63
CA MET A 150 -1.63 -7.03 -20.88
C MET A 150 -2.08 -8.46 -20.60
N HIS A 151 -3.39 -8.67 -20.60
CA HIS A 151 -4.01 -9.96 -20.32
C HIS A 151 -4.38 -10.68 -21.62
N LYS A 152 -3.95 -11.93 -21.78
CA LYS A 152 -4.23 -12.74 -22.96
C LYS A 152 -5.70 -13.15 -23.01
N THR A 153 -6.38 -12.79 -24.10
CA THR A 153 -7.74 -13.26 -24.40
C THR A 153 -7.70 -14.39 -25.44
N LEU A 154 -8.87 -14.97 -25.74
CA LEU A 154 -9.00 -16.00 -26.78
C LEU A 154 -8.55 -15.51 -28.16
N THR A 155 -8.78 -14.23 -28.46
CA THR A 155 -8.60 -13.64 -29.79
C THR A 155 -7.47 -12.61 -29.86
N GLY A 156 -7.01 -12.10 -28.70
CA GLY A 156 -6.05 -11.00 -28.65
C GLY A 156 -5.52 -10.79 -27.25
N TYR A 157 -5.54 -9.54 -26.81
CA TYR A 157 -5.17 -9.09 -25.47
C TYR A 157 -6.09 -7.96 -25.01
N ASP A 158 -6.37 -7.91 -23.72
CA ASP A 158 -6.96 -6.74 -23.05
C ASP A 158 -5.88 -6.00 -22.26
N ALA A 159 -6.00 -4.68 -22.19
CA ALA A 159 -5.18 -3.84 -21.33
C ALA A 159 -5.95 -3.44 -20.08
N HIS A 160 -5.43 -3.78 -18.91
CA HIS A 160 -5.96 -3.33 -17.61
C HIS A 160 -5.00 -2.33 -16.97
N ILE A 161 -5.45 -1.09 -16.80
CA ILE A 161 -4.72 -0.03 -16.10
C ILE A 161 -5.36 0.12 -14.71
N VAL A 162 -4.65 -0.32 -13.70
CA VAL A 162 -5.16 -0.43 -12.33
C VAL A 162 -4.44 0.55 -11.43
N PHE A 163 -5.19 1.37 -10.70
CA PHE A 163 -4.66 2.28 -9.68
C PHE A 163 -4.91 1.70 -8.29
N ARG A 164 -3.90 1.81 -7.42
CA ARG A 164 -3.93 1.31 -6.04
C ARG A 164 -4.71 2.28 -5.14
N GLY A 165 -5.50 1.73 -4.23
CA GLY A 165 -6.08 2.46 -3.09
C GLY A 165 -5.05 2.86 -2.02
N SER A 166 -5.55 3.48 -0.95
CA SER A 166 -4.77 3.90 0.20
C SER A 166 -4.24 2.71 1.02
N ARG A 167 -3.00 2.80 1.50
CA ARG A 167 -2.32 1.74 2.28
C ARG A 167 -2.72 1.72 3.76
N SER A 168 -3.99 1.90 4.05
CA SER A 168 -4.52 1.91 5.41
C SER A 168 -5.50 0.78 5.61
N GLY A 169 -5.29 -0.04 6.63
CA GLY A 169 -6.30 -1.00 7.07
C GLY A 169 -7.43 -0.32 7.85
N ALA A 170 -8.11 -1.09 8.69
CA ALA A 170 -9.41 -0.76 9.26
C ALA A 170 -9.45 0.46 10.21
N ALA A 171 -8.29 1.01 10.60
CA ALA A 171 -8.15 2.19 11.44
C ALA A 171 -8.44 3.54 10.72
N LEU A 172 -9.12 3.49 9.56
CA LEU A 172 -9.57 4.65 8.78
C LEU A 172 -10.24 5.70 9.67
N SER A 173 -11.14 5.32 10.58
CA SER A 173 -11.91 6.28 11.39
C SER A 173 -11.16 6.88 12.57
N THR A 174 -10.12 6.25 13.13
CA THR A 174 -9.34 6.80 14.26
C THR A 174 -8.10 7.57 13.80
N THR A 175 -7.64 7.30 12.57
CA THR A 175 -6.37 7.84 12.07
C THR A 175 -6.55 8.91 10.99
N VAL A 176 -7.67 8.93 10.24
CA VAL A 176 -8.05 10.09 9.41
C VAL A 176 -8.14 11.38 10.22
N TRP A 177 -8.57 11.31 11.50
CA TRP A 177 -8.55 12.47 12.42
C TRP A 177 -7.14 12.92 12.82
N LYS A 178 -6.12 12.07 12.64
CA LYS A 178 -4.70 12.41 12.86
C LYS A 178 -4.00 12.91 11.61
N ALA A 179 -4.60 12.75 10.42
CA ALA A 179 -4.13 13.43 9.22
C ALA A 179 -4.50 14.91 9.36
N GLN A 180 -3.55 15.71 9.87
CA GLN A 180 -3.70 17.15 10.11
C GLN A 180 -3.80 17.97 8.80
N ALA A 181 -4.29 17.38 7.71
CA ALA A 181 -4.58 18.07 6.47
C ALA A 181 -5.62 19.19 6.67
N VAL A 182 -6.56 18.99 7.60
CA VAL A 182 -7.55 19.98 8.03
C VAL A 182 -6.93 21.20 8.73
N LEU A 183 -5.78 20.98 9.39
CA LEU A 183 -5.11 21.99 10.22
C LEU A 183 -3.95 22.69 9.48
N GLY A 184 -3.69 22.35 8.21
CA GLY A 184 -2.71 23.02 7.36
C GLY A 184 -1.27 22.51 7.44
N ASP A 185 -0.94 21.59 8.37
CA ASP A 185 0.44 21.14 8.59
C ASP A 185 0.89 20.01 7.66
N HIS A 186 -0.05 19.40 6.91
CA HIS A 186 0.21 18.31 5.94
C HIS A 186 1.07 17.17 6.50
N LYS A 187 0.84 16.83 7.78
CA LYS A 187 1.54 15.76 8.51
C LYS A 187 0.73 14.46 8.50
N GLY A 188 1.41 13.33 8.28
CA GLY A 188 0.82 11.99 8.39
C GLY A 188 0.93 11.14 7.13
N ASN A 189 0.05 10.15 6.99
CA ASN A 189 0.08 9.21 5.88
C ASN A 189 -0.14 9.94 4.52
N PRO A 190 0.75 9.76 3.54
CA PRO A 190 0.66 10.45 2.26
C PRO A 190 -0.54 10.04 1.40
N ASP A 191 -1.04 8.82 1.52
CA ASP A 191 -2.24 8.40 0.77
C ASP A 191 -3.49 9.15 1.29
N TRP A 192 -3.62 9.32 2.61
CA TRP A 192 -4.72 10.07 3.20
C TRP A 192 -4.67 11.57 2.92
N ILE A 193 -3.47 12.14 2.81
CA ILE A 193 -3.37 13.56 2.42
C ILE A 193 -3.92 13.75 1.00
N THR A 194 -3.69 12.80 0.10
CA THR A 194 -4.29 12.81 -1.23
C THR A 194 -5.81 12.62 -1.16
N ASP A 195 -6.32 11.67 -0.36
CA ASP A 195 -7.77 11.43 -0.21
C ASP A 195 -8.54 12.61 0.42
N LEU A 196 -8.01 13.17 1.52
CA LEU A 196 -8.68 14.18 2.34
C LEU A 196 -8.61 15.59 1.75
N ARG A 197 -7.82 15.80 0.69
CA ARG A 197 -7.87 17.03 -0.12
C ARG A 197 -9.06 17.07 -1.08
N SER A 198 -9.98 16.10 -1.01
CA SER A 198 -11.31 16.17 -1.62
C SER A 198 -12.12 17.41 -1.21
N GLY A 199 -11.80 18.09 -0.11
CA GLY A 199 -12.47 19.35 0.25
C GLY A 199 -12.15 20.56 -0.65
N LYS A 200 -11.29 20.42 -1.68
CA LYS A 200 -10.93 21.50 -2.61
C LYS A 200 -10.86 21.01 -4.05
N GLN A 201 -11.48 21.76 -4.96
CA GLN A 201 -11.48 21.50 -6.40
C GLN A 201 -10.73 22.59 -7.18
N ILE A 202 -9.95 22.18 -8.19
CA ILE A 202 -9.09 23.06 -8.99
C ILE A 202 -9.33 22.87 -10.48
N VAL A 203 -8.97 23.90 -11.27
CA VAL A 203 -8.87 23.76 -12.73
C VAL A 203 -7.54 23.09 -13.05
N GLN A 204 -7.59 21.93 -13.70
CA GLN A 204 -6.40 21.18 -14.10
C GLN A 204 -6.55 20.74 -15.57
N PRO A 205 -6.11 21.56 -16.56
CA PRO A 205 -6.31 21.29 -17.98
C PRO A 205 -5.70 19.97 -18.48
N LEU A 206 -4.66 19.48 -17.79
CA LEU A 206 -4.06 18.18 -18.07
C LEU A 206 -5.06 17.03 -17.87
N VAL A 207 -5.93 17.15 -16.86
CA VAL A 207 -6.94 16.17 -16.46
C VAL A 207 -8.29 16.46 -17.12
N SER A 208 -8.71 17.71 -17.18
CA SER A 208 -9.94 18.11 -17.86
C SER A 208 -9.88 19.57 -18.31
N LYS A 209 -10.32 19.81 -19.55
CA LYS A 209 -10.58 21.15 -20.11
C LYS A 209 -11.95 21.70 -19.66
N VAL A 210 -12.79 20.89 -18.99
CA VAL A 210 -14.15 21.22 -18.54
C VAL A 210 -14.29 20.99 -17.03
N GLY A 211 -14.88 21.95 -16.32
CA GLY A 211 -15.14 21.86 -14.89
C GLY A 211 -13.87 21.91 -14.04
N LYS A 212 -14.01 21.47 -12.78
CA LYS A 212 -12.93 21.37 -11.80
C LYS A 212 -12.82 19.95 -11.28
N VAL A 213 -11.62 19.60 -10.85
CA VAL A 213 -11.29 18.27 -10.33
C VAL A 213 -10.76 18.38 -8.92
N THR A 214 -10.99 17.34 -8.11
CA THR A 214 -10.47 17.22 -6.75
C THR A 214 -8.96 17.38 -6.72
N GLU A 215 -8.46 18.33 -5.91
CA GLU A 215 -7.06 18.78 -5.88
C GLU A 215 -6.09 17.64 -5.57
N GLY A 216 -6.38 16.82 -4.55
CA GLY A 216 -5.46 15.75 -4.15
C GLY A 216 -5.12 14.80 -5.30
N PHE A 217 -6.14 14.27 -5.99
CA PHE A 217 -5.93 13.41 -7.15
C PHE A 217 -5.31 14.17 -8.32
N ALA A 218 -5.69 15.43 -8.54
CA ALA A 218 -5.22 16.25 -9.65
C ALA A 218 -3.74 16.67 -9.51
N GLU A 219 -3.23 16.67 -8.28
CA GLU A 219 -1.82 16.88 -7.95
C GLU A 219 -1.04 15.55 -7.98
N SER A 220 -1.64 14.45 -7.53
CA SER A 220 -0.98 13.14 -7.53
C SER A 220 -0.89 12.51 -8.93
N LEU A 221 -1.96 12.55 -9.73
CA LEU A 221 -2.04 11.89 -11.04
C LEU A 221 -0.92 12.32 -12.03
N PRO A 222 -0.60 13.61 -12.22
CA PRO A 222 0.46 14.03 -13.14
C PRO A 222 1.80 13.35 -12.88
N THR A 223 2.10 13.07 -11.60
CA THR A 223 3.35 12.38 -11.24
C THR A 223 3.42 10.96 -11.79
N MET A 224 2.30 10.33 -12.13
CA MET A 224 2.24 8.93 -12.60
C MET A 224 2.16 8.82 -14.13
N LEU A 225 1.82 9.92 -14.83
CA LEU A 225 1.52 9.90 -16.26
C LEU A 225 2.73 9.51 -17.12
N GLY A 226 3.95 9.91 -16.73
CA GLY A 226 5.18 9.52 -17.43
C GLY A 226 5.41 8.00 -17.40
N PRO A 227 5.49 7.38 -16.20
CA PRO A 227 5.57 5.93 -16.03
C PRO A 227 4.44 5.15 -16.71
N ILE A 228 3.20 5.64 -16.67
CA ILE A 228 2.07 5.02 -17.36
C ILE A 228 2.28 5.07 -18.88
N THR A 229 2.57 6.24 -19.46
CA THR A 229 2.83 6.38 -20.90
C THR A 229 3.98 5.47 -21.33
N ALA A 230 5.06 5.40 -20.56
CA ALA A 230 6.19 4.52 -20.87
C ALA A 230 5.82 3.03 -20.78
N SER A 231 4.97 2.64 -19.84
CA SER A 231 4.45 1.27 -19.70
C SER A 231 3.65 0.90 -20.95
N CYS A 232 2.67 1.73 -21.32
CA CYS A 232 1.81 1.49 -22.48
C CYS A 232 2.61 1.49 -23.80
N LYS A 233 3.55 2.43 -23.98
CA LYS A 233 4.43 2.50 -25.16
C LYS A 233 5.29 1.26 -25.32
N TYR A 234 5.81 0.74 -24.21
CA TYR A 234 6.60 -0.48 -24.24
C TYR A 234 5.76 -1.73 -24.57
N LEU A 235 4.54 -1.80 -24.04
CA LEU A 235 3.61 -2.90 -24.32
C LEU A 235 3.10 -2.85 -25.77
N GLU A 236 2.84 -1.67 -26.32
CA GLU A 236 2.49 -1.46 -27.73
C GLU A 236 3.53 -2.02 -28.69
N GLN A 237 4.82 -1.97 -28.34
CA GLN A 237 5.90 -2.52 -29.18
C GLN A 237 5.98 -4.05 -29.16
N LYS A 238 5.35 -4.70 -28.17
CA LYS A 238 5.42 -6.14 -27.93
C LYS A 238 4.15 -6.89 -28.29
N TYR A 239 3.01 -6.22 -28.18
CA TYR A 239 1.70 -6.84 -28.28
C TYR A 239 0.85 -6.13 -29.34
N PRO A 240 -0.10 -6.83 -29.98
CA PRO A 240 -1.13 -6.17 -30.76
C PRO A 240 -1.87 -5.13 -29.93
N ALA A 241 -2.49 -4.17 -30.62
CA ALA A 241 -3.40 -3.23 -29.97
C ALA A 241 -4.45 -4.00 -29.13
N PRO A 242 -4.74 -3.54 -27.89
CA PRO A 242 -5.67 -4.24 -27.04
C PRO A 242 -7.09 -4.17 -27.60
N GLU A 243 -7.84 -5.27 -27.43
CA GLU A 243 -9.26 -5.34 -27.80
C GLU A 243 -10.08 -4.40 -26.92
N HIS A 244 -9.75 -4.35 -25.63
CA HIS A 244 -10.36 -3.44 -24.66
C HIS A 244 -9.30 -2.79 -23.76
N ILE A 245 -9.59 -1.56 -23.33
CA ILE A 245 -8.79 -0.83 -22.34
C ILE A 245 -9.67 -0.60 -21.11
N TYR A 246 -9.40 -1.34 -20.04
CA TYR A 246 -10.09 -1.21 -18.77
C TYR A 246 -9.25 -0.37 -17.82
N VAL A 247 -9.86 0.65 -17.23
CA VAL A 247 -9.25 1.44 -16.16
C VAL A 247 -10.03 1.20 -14.88
N THR A 248 -9.34 0.88 -13.79
CA THR A 248 -10.01 0.58 -12.52
C THR A 248 -9.18 0.97 -11.31
N GLY A 249 -9.85 1.01 -10.16
CA GLY A 249 -9.24 1.23 -8.86
C GLY A 249 -10.30 1.14 -7.76
N HIS A 250 -9.81 1.11 -6.52
CA HIS A 250 -10.63 1.14 -5.31
C HIS A 250 -10.24 2.34 -4.43
N SER A 251 -11.19 3.00 -3.78
CA SER A 251 -10.94 4.13 -2.87
C SER A 251 -10.12 5.25 -3.57
N LEU A 252 -9.00 5.70 -3.01
CA LEU A 252 -8.01 6.57 -3.66
C LEU A 252 -7.75 6.20 -5.13
N GLY A 253 -7.56 4.90 -5.40
CA GLY A 253 -7.29 4.37 -6.73
C GLY A 253 -8.47 4.58 -7.68
N ALA A 254 -9.71 4.52 -7.20
CA ALA A 254 -10.90 4.81 -8.00
C ALA A 254 -10.97 6.29 -8.38
N GLY A 255 -10.62 7.20 -7.45
CA GLY A 255 -10.51 8.64 -7.72
C GLY A 255 -9.44 8.96 -8.77
N LEU A 256 -8.24 8.38 -8.63
CA LEU A 256 -7.15 8.50 -9.61
C LEU A 256 -7.53 7.90 -10.98
N ALA A 257 -8.15 6.73 -11.01
CA ALA A 257 -8.61 6.08 -12.23
C ALA A 257 -9.62 6.95 -13.01
N SER A 258 -10.47 7.66 -12.28
CA SER A 258 -11.51 8.52 -12.86
C SER A 258 -10.91 9.77 -13.47
N GLN A 259 -9.99 10.41 -12.77
CA GLN A 259 -9.23 11.52 -13.31
C GLN A 259 -8.31 11.08 -14.46
N PHE A 260 -7.79 9.86 -14.46
CA PHE A 260 -7.00 9.34 -15.60
C PHE A 260 -7.87 9.15 -16.85
N VAL A 261 -9.06 8.55 -16.73
CA VAL A 261 -10.00 8.45 -17.88
C VAL A 261 -10.42 9.85 -18.34
N SER A 262 -10.65 10.78 -17.41
CA SER A 262 -10.86 12.19 -17.76
C SER A 262 -9.69 12.77 -18.54
N ALA A 263 -8.46 12.54 -18.09
CA ALA A 263 -7.25 13.05 -18.75
C ALA A 263 -7.13 12.55 -20.20
N ILE A 264 -7.57 11.32 -20.47
CA ILE A 264 -7.63 10.73 -21.81
C ILE A 264 -8.73 11.36 -22.67
N LYS A 265 -9.94 11.51 -22.14
CA LYS A 265 -11.15 11.85 -22.93
C LYS A 265 -11.42 13.34 -23.05
N GLN A 266 -11.09 14.12 -22.03
CA GLN A 266 -11.43 15.55 -21.93
C GLN A 266 -10.26 16.43 -21.44
N GLY A 267 -9.10 15.86 -21.11
CA GLY A 267 -7.88 16.57 -20.75
C GLY A 267 -6.92 16.79 -21.93
N SER A 268 -5.88 17.61 -21.74
CA SER A 268 -4.80 17.75 -22.73
C SER A 268 -3.80 16.59 -22.70
N TYR A 269 -3.77 15.79 -21.65
CA TYR A 269 -2.92 14.60 -21.59
C TYR A 269 -3.27 13.57 -22.67
N GLY A 270 -4.56 13.39 -22.97
CA GLY A 270 -5.00 12.44 -23.98
C GLY A 270 -4.42 12.73 -25.37
N ASP A 271 -4.17 14.00 -25.71
CA ASP A 271 -3.55 14.39 -26.97
C ASP A 271 -2.10 13.86 -27.04
N VAL A 272 -1.35 14.01 -25.94
CA VAL A 272 0.01 13.48 -25.79
C VAL A 272 0.02 11.96 -25.80
N LEU A 273 -0.89 11.31 -25.08
CA LEU A 273 -0.94 9.85 -25.00
C LEU A 273 -1.24 9.20 -26.36
N ARG A 274 -2.16 9.76 -27.15
CA ARG A 274 -2.45 9.28 -28.52
C ARG A 274 -1.28 9.49 -29.48
N GLN A 275 -0.45 10.51 -29.27
CA GLN A 275 0.77 10.70 -30.05
C GLN A 275 1.84 9.66 -29.70
N GLU A 276 1.99 9.33 -28.42
CA GLU A 276 3.06 8.45 -27.94
C GLU A 276 2.71 6.96 -27.98
N VAL A 277 1.42 6.62 -27.91
CA VAL A 277 0.87 5.26 -27.95
C VAL A 277 -0.33 5.24 -28.90
N GLY A 278 -0.05 5.36 -30.20
CA GLY A 278 -1.06 5.68 -31.21
C GLY A 278 -1.87 4.49 -31.72
N SER A 279 -1.42 3.25 -31.52
CA SER A 279 -2.16 2.07 -31.97
C SER A 279 -3.28 1.66 -31.03
N TRP A 280 -3.28 2.14 -29.79
CA TRP A 280 -4.30 1.83 -28.79
C TRP A 280 -5.55 2.69 -28.99
N ALA A 281 -6.73 2.07 -28.96
CA ALA A 281 -8.02 2.75 -29.11
C ALA A 281 -8.44 3.47 -27.80
N TRP A 282 -7.70 4.51 -27.40
CA TRP A 282 -7.94 5.25 -26.16
C TRP A 282 -9.36 5.81 -26.02
N ASP A 283 -10.04 6.10 -27.14
CA ASP A 283 -11.44 6.53 -27.17
C ASP A 283 -12.44 5.45 -26.74
N ASN A 284 -12.00 4.21 -26.57
CA ASN A 284 -12.79 3.11 -26.01
C ASN A 284 -12.41 2.75 -24.56
N ALA A 285 -11.45 3.45 -23.95
CA ALA A 285 -11.10 3.23 -22.54
C ALA A 285 -12.34 3.38 -21.63
N THR A 286 -12.57 2.39 -20.78
CA THR A 286 -13.76 2.26 -19.92
C THR A 286 -13.34 2.22 -18.44
N LEU A 287 -13.97 3.04 -17.60
CA LEU A 287 -13.75 3.04 -16.15
C LEU A 287 -14.67 2.01 -15.47
N ILE A 288 -14.11 1.23 -14.55
CA ILE A 288 -14.85 0.48 -13.54
C ILE A 288 -14.29 0.89 -12.18
N ALA A 289 -15.02 1.73 -11.45
CA ALA A 289 -14.60 2.27 -10.17
C ALA A 289 -15.27 1.55 -9.00
N PHE A 290 -14.53 1.32 -7.92
CA PHE A 290 -15.06 0.74 -6.68
C PHE A 290 -14.87 1.69 -5.50
N ALA A 291 -15.95 2.02 -4.79
CA ALA A 291 -15.95 2.94 -3.67
C ALA A 291 -15.19 4.26 -3.97
N GLN A 292 -15.60 4.91 -5.06
CA GLN A 292 -14.99 6.13 -5.58
C GLN A 292 -15.29 7.32 -4.65
N PRO A 293 -14.27 8.03 -4.15
CA PRO A 293 -14.46 9.36 -3.56
C PRO A 293 -14.76 10.39 -4.66
N ILE A 294 -15.38 11.53 -4.30
CA ILE A 294 -15.70 12.62 -5.23
C ILE A 294 -14.46 13.03 -6.05
N PRO A 295 -14.44 12.81 -7.38
CA PRO A 295 -13.27 13.14 -8.19
C PRO A 295 -13.30 14.55 -8.80
N GLY A 296 -14.44 15.24 -8.81
CA GLY A 296 -14.56 16.59 -9.35
C GLY A 296 -15.94 17.21 -9.20
N ASP A 297 -16.11 18.37 -9.83
CA ASP A 297 -17.33 19.19 -9.76
C ASP A 297 -18.44 18.67 -10.71
N PRO A 298 -19.69 19.14 -10.58
CA PRO A 298 -20.81 18.65 -11.38
C PRO A 298 -20.65 18.93 -12.88
N ALA A 299 -19.99 20.04 -13.24
CA ALA A 299 -19.71 20.37 -14.64
C ALA A 299 -18.71 19.38 -15.25
N TRP A 300 -17.66 19.02 -14.50
CA TRP A 300 -16.71 17.98 -14.87
C TRP A 300 -17.38 16.62 -14.99
N ALA A 301 -18.20 16.23 -14.01
CA ALA A 301 -18.87 14.94 -13.96
C ALA A 301 -19.89 14.76 -15.11
N ALA A 302 -20.68 15.79 -15.40
CA ALA A 302 -21.63 15.79 -16.50
C ALA A 302 -20.92 15.60 -17.86
N ASN A 303 -19.80 16.29 -18.09
CA ASN A 303 -19.03 16.09 -19.31
C ASN A 303 -18.36 14.72 -19.35
N PHE A 304 -17.80 14.24 -18.22
CA PHE A 304 -17.23 12.90 -18.10
C PHE A 304 -18.24 11.82 -18.53
N ASN A 305 -19.47 11.88 -18.00
CA ASN A 305 -20.52 10.90 -18.30
C ASN A 305 -20.96 10.95 -19.77
N THR A 306 -20.80 12.10 -20.43
CA THR A 306 -21.06 12.24 -21.87
C THR A 306 -19.95 11.58 -22.70
N VAL A 307 -18.68 11.81 -22.35
CA VAL A 307 -17.53 11.29 -23.11
C VAL A 307 -17.11 9.86 -22.73
N SER A 308 -17.64 9.33 -21.62
CA SER A 308 -17.39 7.97 -21.15
C SER A 308 -18.67 7.29 -20.63
N PRO A 309 -19.70 7.11 -21.48
CA PRO A 309 -21.03 6.66 -21.07
C PRO A 309 -21.09 5.20 -20.58
N LYS A 310 -20.05 4.41 -20.84
CA LYS A 310 -19.93 3.01 -20.41
C LYS A 310 -19.25 2.85 -19.05
N SER A 311 -18.77 3.94 -18.46
CA SER A 311 -18.11 3.90 -17.16
C SER A 311 -19.08 3.51 -16.06
N GLU A 312 -18.63 2.75 -15.07
CA GLU A 312 -19.44 2.28 -13.95
C GLU A 312 -18.77 2.58 -12.61
N HIS A 313 -19.59 2.81 -11.59
CA HIS A 313 -19.15 3.03 -10.21
C HIS A 313 -19.95 2.15 -9.25
N TYR A 314 -19.26 1.26 -8.54
CA TYR A 314 -19.83 0.32 -7.59
C TYR A 314 -19.46 0.67 -6.15
N TRP A 315 -20.41 0.58 -5.22
CA TRP A 315 -20.14 0.69 -3.78
C TRP A 315 -21.21 -0.03 -2.98
N VAL A 316 -20.94 -0.33 -1.71
CA VAL A 316 -21.91 -0.95 -0.79
C VAL A 316 -22.59 0.15 0.03
N SER A 317 -23.90 0.01 0.22
CA SER A 317 -24.68 0.89 1.09
C SER A 317 -24.05 1.01 2.48
N GLY A 318 -24.03 2.22 3.02
CA GLY A 318 -23.35 2.52 4.29
C GLY A 318 -21.87 2.88 4.16
N ASP A 319 -21.28 2.85 2.96
CA ASP A 319 -19.93 3.34 2.71
C ASP A 319 -19.86 4.86 2.91
N SER A 320 -19.33 5.30 4.05
CA SER A 320 -19.24 6.71 4.38
C SER A 320 -18.31 7.52 3.47
N VAL A 321 -17.36 6.90 2.76
CA VAL A 321 -16.51 7.65 1.82
C VAL A 321 -17.31 8.07 0.59
N VAL A 322 -18.21 7.19 0.14
CA VAL A 322 -19.09 7.45 -1.01
C VAL A 322 -20.34 8.25 -0.58
N GLU A 323 -20.94 7.89 0.56
CA GLU A 323 -22.23 8.40 1.06
C GLU A 323 -22.13 9.59 2.02
N ALA A 324 -20.95 10.03 2.45
CA ALA A 324 -20.81 11.31 3.19
C ALA A 324 -21.33 12.53 2.40
N THR A 325 -21.78 12.30 1.16
CA THR A 325 -22.58 13.21 0.32
C THR A 325 -24.04 13.37 0.75
N ASP A 326 -24.60 12.46 1.55
CA ASP A 326 -26.03 12.43 1.95
C ASP A 326 -26.31 13.15 3.29
N SER A 327 -25.62 14.25 3.56
CA SER A 327 -25.87 15.12 4.74
C SER A 327 -25.57 14.50 6.12
N ARG A 328 -24.84 13.38 6.19
CA ARG A 328 -24.33 12.84 7.47
C ARG A 328 -22.93 13.37 7.76
N ILE A 329 -22.81 14.09 8.88
CA ILE A 329 -21.58 14.73 9.35
C ILE A 329 -20.49 13.67 9.60
N VAL A 330 -19.53 13.58 8.69
CA VAL A 330 -18.13 13.30 9.04
C VAL A 330 -17.32 14.55 8.70
N GLY A 331 -17.43 15.55 9.56
CA GLY A 331 -16.35 16.44 10.00
C GLY A 331 -15.44 17.20 9.01
N LEU A 332 -15.62 17.14 7.69
CA LEU A 332 -14.75 17.83 6.73
C LEU A 332 -15.51 18.21 5.46
N PHE A 333 -16.05 19.44 5.47
CA PHE A 333 -16.52 20.25 4.33
C PHE A 333 -17.15 19.48 3.16
N ILE A 334 -18.49 19.47 3.11
CA ILE A 334 -19.26 19.05 1.95
C ILE A 334 -18.74 19.80 0.72
N ASP A 335 -17.96 19.12 -0.10
CA ASP A 335 -17.57 19.59 -1.41
C ASP A 335 -18.80 19.48 -2.33
N LYS A 336 -19.03 20.48 -3.19
CA LYS A 336 -20.16 20.49 -4.14
C LYS A 336 -19.90 19.57 -5.33
N GLY A 337 -19.14 18.48 -5.15
CA GLY A 337 -18.73 17.59 -6.22
C GLY A 337 -19.72 16.48 -6.51
N GLU A 338 -19.40 15.71 -7.55
CA GLU A 338 -20.27 14.66 -8.07
C GLU A 338 -19.44 13.43 -8.50
N HIS A 339 -20.01 12.25 -8.25
CA HIS A 339 -19.44 10.97 -8.71
C HIS A 339 -19.59 10.81 -10.23
N VAL A 340 -18.81 9.92 -10.82
CA VAL A 340 -18.89 9.63 -12.27
C VAL A 340 -19.15 8.17 -12.58
N GLY A 341 -19.62 7.92 -13.81
CA GLY A 341 -20.07 6.63 -14.27
C GLY A 341 -21.50 6.31 -13.85
N VAL A 342 -22.03 5.22 -14.40
CA VAL A 342 -23.31 4.67 -13.98
C VAL A 342 -23.18 4.18 -12.55
N GLN A 343 -23.94 4.80 -11.66
CA GLN A 343 -23.93 4.54 -10.24
C GLN A 343 -24.61 3.18 -9.92
N LYS A 344 -23.88 2.27 -9.26
CA LYS A 344 -24.30 0.91 -8.92
C LYS A 344 -24.19 0.69 -7.41
N LYS A 345 -25.20 1.17 -6.67
CA LYS A 345 -25.31 0.96 -5.22
C LYS A 345 -25.69 -0.50 -4.92
N LEU A 346 -24.81 -1.21 -4.23
CA LEU A 346 -25.01 -2.59 -3.79
C LEU A 346 -25.60 -2.60 -2.37
N SER A 347 -26.52 -3.52 -2.08
CA SER A 347 -27.08 -3.66 -0.73
C SER A 347 -26.04 -4.16 0.27
N GLU A 348 -26.21 -3.81 1.55
CA GLU A 348 -25.41 -4.31 2.67
C GLU A 348 -25.32 -5.85 2.70
N ILE A 349 -24.20 -6.37 3.20
CA ILE A 349 -24.01 -7.81 3.39
C ILE A 349 -24.54 -8.20 4.78
N ALA A 350 -25.54 -9.07 4.82
CA ALA A 350 -26.12 -9.56 6.07
C ALA A 350 -25.03 -10.13 6.99
N ASN A 351 -25.05 -9.72 8.26
CA ASN A 351 -24.10 -10.11 9.30
C ASN A 351 -22.63 -9.68 9.07
N CYS A 352 -22.33 -8.86 8.06
CA CYS A 352 -21.03 -8.24 7.90
C CYS A 352 -20.91 -7.03 8.84
N LYS A 353 -19.93 -7.04 9.74
CA LYS A 353 -19.64 -5.92 10.66
C LYS A 353 -18.43 -5.09 10.22
N ASP A 354 -17.78 -5.47 9.12
CA ASP A 354 -16.67 -4.71 8.56
C ASP A 354 -17.15 -3.46 7.84
N ASN A 355 -16.21 -2.54 7.63
CA ASN A 355 -16.47 -1.28 6.92
C ASN A 355 -16.94 -1.56 5.47
N PRO A 356 -18.13 -1.08 5.04
CA PRO A 356 -18.64 -1.24 3.67
C PRO A 356 -17.70 -0.68 2.59
N HIS A 357 -16.80 0.23 2.96
CA HIS A 357 -15.78 0.77 2.08
C HIS A 357 -14.73 -0.26 1.64
N GLU A 358 -14.57 -1.37 2.35
CA GLU A 358 -13.50 -2.32 2.08
C GLU A 358 -13.78 -3.16 0.81
N VAL A 359 -12.74 -3.36 0.00
CA VAL A 359 -12.82 -4.06 -1.30
C VAL A 359 -13.43 -5.47 -1.21
N PHE A 360 -13.17 -6.18 -0.10
CA PHE A 360 -13.69 -7.53 0.09
C PHE A 360 -15.20 -7.56 0.41
N VAL A 361 -15.73 -6.50 1.04
CA VAL A 361 -17.18 -6.34 1.27
C VAL A 361 -17.89 -6.04 -0.05
N ILE A 362 -17.31 -5.16 -0.88
CA ILE A 362 -17.79 -4.87 -2.23
C ILE A 362 -17.80 -6.14 -3.09
N ARG A 363 -16.70 -6.91 -3.07
CA ARG A 363 -16.63 -8.20 -3.79
C ARG A 363 -17.74 -9.14 -3.35
N ALA A 364 -17.98 -9.28 -2.05
CA ALA A 364 -19.02 -10.17 -1.57
C ALA A 364 -20.42 -9.73 -2.01
N ALA A 365 -20.68 -8.43 -2.04
CA ALA A 365 -21.94 -7.89 -2.56
C ALA A 365 -22.11 -8.20 -4.05
N LEU A 366 -21.04 -8.03 -4.84
CA LEU A 366 -21.04 -8.41 -6.25
C LEU A 366 -21.29 -9.91 -6.45
N LEU A 367 -20.67 -10.77 -5.63
CA LEU A 367 -20.88 -12.21 -5.70
C LEU A 367 -22.30 -12.62 -5.32
N ARG A 368 -22.88 -11.99 -4.29
CA ARG A 368 -24.29 -12.18 -3.93
C ARG A 368 -25.21 -11.83 -5.11
N ASP A 369 -24.99 -10.68 -5.73
CA ASP A 369 -25.85 -10.20 -6.81
C ASP A 369 -25.66 -11.05 -8.07
N LEU A 370 -24.42 -11.50 -8.34
CA LEU A 370 -24.11 -12.46 -9.39
C LEU A 370 -24.80 -13.81 -9.18
N ALA A 371 -25.08 -14.23 -7.95
CA ALA A 371 -25.72 -15.52 -7.68
C ALA A 371 -27.11 -15.62 -8.32
N SER A 372 -27.80 -14.50 -8.49
CA SER A 372 -29.12 -14.43 -9.12
C SER A 372 -29.09 -14.75 -10.63
N SER A 373 -27.97 -14.44 -11.30
CA SER A 373 -27.82 -14.61 -12.76
C SER A 373 -26.86 -15.75 -13.13
N ASN A 374 -25.93 -16.11 -12.24
CA ASN A 374 -24.95 -17.16 -12.45
C ASN A 374 -24.46 -17.77 -11.11
N ALA A 375 -25.33 -18.58 -10.49
CA ALA A 375 -25.08 -19.23 -9.20
C ALA A 375 -23.77 -20.06 -9.19
N ALA A 376 -23.46 -20.78 -10.27
CA ALA A 376 -22.27 -21.63 -10.35
C ALA A 376 -20.97 -20.83 -10.29
N VAL A 377 -20.89 -19.71 -11.04
CA VAL A 377 -19.73 -18.82 -11.00
C VAL A 377 -19.64 -18.10 -9.65
N SER A 378 -20.76 -17.60 -9.13
CA SER A 378 -20.80 -16.97 -7.81
C SER A 378 -20.28 -17.91 -6.71
N GLN A 379 -20.74 -19.16 -6.68
CA GLN A 379 -20.28 -20.14 -5.70
C GLN A 379 -18.79 -20.43 -5.86
N LYS A 380 -18.32 -20.66 -7.09
CA LYS A 380 -16.90 -20.93 -7.35
C LYS A 380 -16.00 -19.79 -6.86
N LEU A 381 -16.35 -18.55 -7.20
CA LEU A 381 -15.59 -17.37 -6.78
C LEU A 381 -15.72 -17.12 -5.27
N GLY A 382 -16.91 -17.34 -4.70
CA GLY A 382 -17.18 -17.18 -3.26
C GLY A 382 -16.37 -18.09 -2.37
N MET A 383 -16.04 -19.30 -2.84
CA MET A 383 -15.16 -20.23 -2.12
C MET A 383 -13.69 -19.77 -2.07
N GLU A 384 -13.28 -18.83 -2.93
CA GLU A 384 -11.93 -18.27 -2.93
C GLU A 384 -11.88 -17.03 -2.00
N ASN A 385 -11.61 -17.26 -0.72
CA ASN A 385 -11.34 -16.19 0.24
C ASN A 385 -9.89 -15.70 0.11
N THR A 386 -9.74 -14.49 -0.40
CA THR A 386 -8.44 -13.88 -0.73
C THR A 386 -8.03 -12.74 0.21
N TRP A 387 -8.80 -12.50 1.26
CA TRP A 387 -8.52 -11.52 2.33
C TRP A 387 -8.91 -12.11 3.69
N GLY A 388 -8.18 -11.75 4.73
CA GLY A 388 -8.58 -12.02 6.11
C GLY A 388 -8.00 -10.99 7.07
N TYR A 389 -8.80 -10.57 8.06
CA TYR A 389 -8.33 -9.81 9.21
C TYR A 389 -8.16 -10.71 10.42
N TYR A 390 -7.11 -10.47 11.20
CA TYR A 390 -6.75 -11.29 12.36
C TYR A 390 -6.32 -10.39 13.51
N ALA A 391 -6.80 -10.68 14.74
CA ALA A 391 -6.49 -9.85 15.90
C ALA A 391 -4.99 -9.75 16.21
N ASN A 392 -4.24 -10.82 15.93
CA ASN A 392 -2.82 -10.93 16.21
C ASN A 392 -2.15 -11.91 15.24
N PHE A 393 -0.82 -11.93 15.28
CA PHE A 393 0.00 -12.75 14.41
C PHE A 393 -0.25 -14.26 14.61
N SER A 394 -0.42 -14.70 15.86
CA SER A 394 -0.73 -16.09 16.19
C SER A 394 -2.04 -16.59 15.54
N LYS A 395 -3.08 -15.75 15.55
CA LYS A 395 -4.37 -16.02 14.89
C LYS A 395 -4.24 -16.04 13.37
N MET A 396 -3.43 -15.15 12.80
CA MET A 396 -3.14 -15.16 11.35
C MET A 396 -2.56 -16.49 10.92
N LEU A 397 -1.51 -16.97 11.61
CA LEU A 397 -0.84 -18.22 11.25
C LEU A 397 -1.70 -19.47 11.44
N SER A 398 -2.64 -19.43 12.38
CA SER A 398 -3.58 -20.52 12.64
C SER A 398 -4.86 -20.45 11.80
N GLY A 399 -5.04 -19.40 10.99
CA GLY A 399 -6.24 -19.22 10.16
C GLY A 399 -7.49 -18.82 10.95
N GLN A 400 -7.32 -18.23 12.13
CA GLN A 400 -8.42 -17.76 12.99
C GLN A 400 -8.73 -16.29 12.67
N SER A 401 -9.29 -16.03 11.49
CA SER A 401 -9.67 -14.68 11.08
C SER A 401 -10.86 -14.15 11.89
N ASP A 402 -10.78 -12.90 12.34
CA ASP A 402 -11.88 -12.18 12.97
C ASP A 402 -12.94 -11.78 11.93
N SER A 403 -12.51 -11.49 10.70
CA SER A 403 -13.40 -11.25 9.58
C SER A 403 -12.83 -11.70 8.24
N TYR A 404 -13.74 -12.20 7.40
CA TYR A 404 -13.53 -12.61 6.01
C TYR A 404 -14.91 -12.73 5.38
N VAL A 405 -15.03 -12.47 4.08
CA VAL A 405 -16.35 -12.24 3.49
C VAL A 405 -16.65 -13.21 2.35
N TYR A 406 -17.31 -14.29 2.74
CA TYR A 406 -18.35 -15.00 2.01
C TYR A 406 -19.08 -15.96 2.98
N PRO A 407 -20.39 -15.82 3.26
CA PRO A 407 -21.10 -16.70 4.17
C PRO A 407 -21.00 -18.18 3.76
N GLY A 408 -20.60 -19.04 4.70
CA GLY A 408 -20.45 -20.48 4.47
C GLY A 408 -19.12 -20.91 3.85
N ALA A 409 -18.25 -19.98 3.45
CA ALA A 409 -16.87 -20.32 3.11
C ALA A 409 -16.04 -20.56 4.38
N SER A 410 -14.99 -21.38 4.29
CA SER A 410 -14.06 -21.57 5.40
C SER A 410 -13.22 -20.32 5.62
N ALA A 411 -12.87 -20.05 6.89
CA ALA A 411 -11.91 -19.00 7.24
C ALA A 411 -10.61 -19.19 6.44
N PRO A 412 -10.09 -18.12 5.83
CA PRO A 412 -8.94 -18.25 4.95
C PRO A 412 -7.66 -18.47 5.75
N LYS A 413 -6.84 -19.42 5.31
CA LYS A 413 -5.50 -19.69 5.85
C LYS A 413 -4.44 -19.15 4.90
N ILE A 414 -4.37 -17.82 4.78
CA ILE A 414 -3.58 -17.11 3.76
C ILE A 414 -2.08 -17.17 4.05
N VAL A 415 -1.68 -16.71 5.24
CA VAL A 415 -0.31 -16.81 5.74
C VAL A 415 -0.32 -17.80 6.89
N ASN A 416 0.60 -18.76 6.87
CA ASN A 416 0.66 -19.84 7.85
C ASN A 416 2.08 -20.38 8.02
N ASN A 417 2.27 -21.33 8.93
CA ASN A 417 3.59 -21.90 9.23
C ASN A 417 4.32 -22.47 7.99
N GLU A 418 3.58 -23.01 7.01
CA GLU A 418 4.16 -23.64 5.83
C GLU A 418 4.70 -22.61 4.83
N ASN A 419 4.03 -21.47 4.68
CA ASN A 419 4.38 -20.46 3.68
C ASN A 419 5.06 -19.20 4.25
N LEU A 420 4.97 -18.95 5.56
CA LEU A 420 5.49 -17.74 6.21
C LEU A 420 6.95 -17.50 5.87
N ARG A 421 7.81 -18.51 6.02
CA ARG A 421 9.24 -18.39 5.71
C ARG A 421 9.49 -17.92 4.28
N LYS A 422 8.76 -18.47 3.30
CA LYS A 422 8.87 -18.09 1.90
C LYS A 422 8.42 -16.64 1.67
N VAL A 423 7.35 -16.21 2.34
CA VAL A 423 6.87 -14.82 2.31
C VAL A 423 7.94 -13.87 2.87
N LEU A 424 8.51 -14.19 4.04
CA LEU A 424 9.55 -13.37 4.67
C LEU A 424 10.84 -13.32 3.83
N GLN A 425 11.25 -14.45 3.25
CA GLN A 425 12.38 -14.53 2.32
C GLN A 425 12.15 -13.66 1.07
N ASN A 426 10.93 -13.66 0.52
CA ASN A 426 10.59 -12.80 -0.61
C ASN A 426 10.75 -11.32 -0.26
N TYR A 427 10.36 -10.91 0.95
CA TYR A 427 10.57 -9.53 1.44
C TYR A 427 12.01 -9.20 1.78
N LYS A 428 12.91 -10.20 1.82
CA LYS A 428 14.22 -10.08 2.46
C LYS A 428 14.15 -9.47 3.86
N LEU A 429 13.08 -9.74 4.60
CA LEU A 429 12.78 -9.03 5.85
C LEU A 429 13.98 -9.02 6.80
N GLY A 430 14.61 -10.16 7.04
CA GLY A 430 15.67 -10.28 8.04
C GLY A 430 16.93 -9.47 7.75
N SER A 431 17.34 -9.26 6.50
CA SER A 431 18.50 -8.40 6.23
C SER A 431 18.12 -6.93 6.28
N GLU A 432 16.96 -6.58 5.72
CA GLU A 432 16.49 -5.19 5.61
C GLU A 432 16.04 -4.63 6.96
N PHE A 433 15.32 -5.43 7.73
CA PHE A 433 14.87 -5.10 9.07
C PHE A 433 16.06 -4.91 10.01
N ASP A 434 17.07 -5.77 9.96
CA ASP A 434 18.26 -5.63 10.81
C ASP A 434 19.02 -4.34 10.48
N CYS A 435 19.17 -3.99 9.19
CA CYS A 435 19.75 -2.72 8.76
C CYS A 435 18.94 -1.51 9.24
N TRP A 436 17.60 -1.55 9.09
CA TRP A 436 16.72 -0.49 9.58
C TRP A 436 16.81 -0.38 11.11
N LEU A 437 16.76 -1.49 11.83
CA LEU A 437 16.77 -1.53 13.29
C LEU A 437 18.08 -0.98 13.86
N GLU A 438 19.22 -1.33 13.25
CA GLU A 438 20.53 -0.77 13.62
C GLU A 438 20.57 0.75 13.44
N GLN A 439 19.92 1.30 12.42
CA GLN A 439 20.02 2.72 12.09
C GLN A 439 18.94 3.58 12.75
N VAL A 440 17.77 3.01 13.01
CA VAL A 440 16.59 3.72 13.51
C VAL A 440 16.40 3.49 15.00
N TYR A 441 16.30 2.23 15.42
CA TYR A 441 15.99 1.92 16.82
C TYR A 441 17.17 2.19 17.76
N ALA A 442 18.40 1.90 17.32
CA ALA A 442 19.60 2.25 18.08
C ALA A 442 19.69 3.76 18.36
N LYS A 443 19.35 4.59 17.37
CA LYS A 443 19.29 6.05 17.52
C LYS A 443 18.14 6.48 18.43
N MET A 444 16.98 5.84 18.32
CA MET A 444 15.82 6.16 19.15
C MET A 444 16.10 5.97 20.64
N ILE A 445 16.79 4.89 21.03
CA ILE A 445 17.15 4.64 22.42
C ILE A 445 18.28 5.58 22.90
N ALA A 446 19.17 6.01 22.00
CA ALA A 446 20.23 6.97 22.30
C ALA A 446 19.73 8.42 22.43
N ASP A 447 18.63 8.78 21.75
CA ASP A 447 18.05 10.12 21.81
C ASP A 447 17.27 10.34 23.12
N LYS A 448 17.71 11.36 23.89
CA LYS A 448 17.13 11.73 25.19
C LYS A 448 15.64 12.09 25.08
N SER A 449 15.19 12.63 23.95
CA SER A 449 13.81 13.08 23.75
C SER A 449 12.82 11.92 23.59
N SER A 450 13.27 10.76 23.11
CA SER A 450 12.41 9.56 22.91
C SER A 450 11.88 8.98 24.24
N TYR A 451 12.49 9.32 25.37
CA TYR A 451 12.18 8.75 26.69
C TYR A 451 12.13 9.84 27.76
N ILE A 452 11.23 10.81 27.64
CA ILE A 452 10.92 11.77 28.71
C ILE A 452 9.84 11.15 29.61
N GLY A 453 10.19 10.86 30.87
CA GLY A 453 9.29 10.38 31.92
C GLY A 453 10.00 10.37 33.27
N PHE A 454 9.26 10.50 34.37
CA PHE A 454 9.76 10.72 35.75
C PHE A 454 10.69 9.65 36.35
N LYS A 455 11.01 8.59 35.61
CA LYS A 455 11.98 7.56 36.02
C LYS A 455 12.93 7.35 34.84
N PHE A 456 14.23 7.18 35.11
CA PHE A 456 15.36 6.99 34.16
C PHE A 456 16.34 8.17 33.93
N GLN A 457 16.54 9.02 34.93
CA GLN A 457 17.59 10.04 34.89
C GLN A 457 19.03 9.51 35.06
N GLY A 458 19.27 8.20 35.24
CA GLY A 458 20.61 7.64 35.43
C GLY A 458 20.76 6.31 34.69
N THR A 459 21.69 6.11 33.75
CA THR A 459 22.59 7.03 33.04
C THR A 459 22.44 6.79 31.53
N LEU A 460 22.73 7.79 30.71
CA LEU A 460 22.77 7.63 29.25
C LEU A 460 23.74 6.53 28.79
N ASP A 461 24.76 6.24 29.59
CA ASP A 461 25.78 5.26 29.30
C ASP A 461 25.26 3.82 29.43
N ASP A 462 24.41 3.53 30.42
CA ASP A 462 23.75 2.22 30.54
C ASP A 462 22.81 1.94 29.37
N ARG A 463 22.11 2.98 28.88
CA ARG A 463 21.25 2.87 27.70
C ARG A 463 22.03 2.78 26.40
N ARG A 464 23.13 3.52 26.27
CA ARG A 464 24.04 3.40 25.14
C ARG A 464 24.65 2.00 25.09
N LYS A 465 25.01 1.43 26.24
CA LYS A 465 25.50 0.05 26.36
C LYS A 465 24.43 -0.96 25.94
N LEU A 466 23.19 -0.82 26.42
CA LEU A 466 22.05 -1.65 26.00
C LEU A 466 21.87 -1.66 24.47
N VAL A 467 21.95 -0.49 23.83
CA VAL A 467 21.85 -0.35 22.37
C VAL A 467 22.99 -1.04 21.64
N LEU A 468 24.22 -0.80 22.11
CA LEU A 468 25.41 -1.42 21.52
C LEU A 468 25.35 -2.94 21.66
N ASP A 469 24.87 -3.44 22.81
CA ASP A 469 24.66 -4.86 23.03
C ASP A 469 23.62 -5.39 22.01
N ILE A 470 22.43 -4.80 21.92
CA ILE A 470 21.38 -5.23 20.95
C ILE A 470 21.91 -5.22 19.51
N VAL A 471 22.60 -4.15 19.09
CA VAL A 471 23.19 -4.04 17.74
C VAL A 471 24.28 -5.07 17.50
N GLU A 472 25.18 -5.29 18.46
CA GLU A 472 26.22 -6.32 18.38
C GLU A 472 25.58 -7.71 18.23
N TRP A 473 24.49 -7.98 18.94
CA TRP A 473 23.75 -9.23 18.84
C TRP A 473 23.04 -9.41 17.51
N ILE A 474 22.43 -8.37 16.95
CA ILE A 474 21.81 -8.41 15.62
C ILE A 474 22.85 -8.76 14.55
N ARG A 475 24.07 -8.22 14.69
CA ARG A 475 25.18 -8.50 13.77
C ARG A 475 25.72 -9.93 13.89
N LYS A 476 25.44 -10.65 14.98
CA LYS A 476 25.86 -12.05 15.12
C LYS A 476 25.03 -12.92 14.17
N PRO A 477 25.67 -13.78 13.37
CA PRO A 477 24.95 -14.72 12.55
C PRO A 477 24.08 -15.62 13.45
N PRO A 478 22.87 -15.99 12.99
CA PRO A 478 22.07 -16.95 13.71
C PRO A 478 22.85 -18.25 13.90
N THR A 479 22.73 -18.80 15.09
CA THR A 479 23.30 -20.09 15.45
C THR A 479 22.49 -21.22 14.82
N THR A 480 23.15 -22.36 14.58
CA THR A 480 22.48 -23.56 14.09
C THR A 480 21.73 -24.31 15.21
N ASP A 481 21.87 -23.85 16.46
CA ASP A 481 21.22 -24.42 17.63
C ASP A 481 19.93 -23.64 17.95
N ASN A 482 18.79 -24.25 17.68
CA ASN A 482 17.48 -23.66 17.94
C ASN A 482 17.28 -23.29 19.42
N ALA A 483 17.82 -24.07 20.37
CA ALA A 483 17.68 -23.77 21.79
C ALA A 483 18.43 -22.48 22.15
N GLN A 484 19.64 -22.32 21.60
CA GLN A 484 20.44 -21.11 21.79
C GLN A 484 19.76 -19.88 21.15
N GLU A 485 19.14 -20.02 19.99
CA GLU A 485 18.36 -18.92 19.38
C GLU A 485 17.13 -18.53 20.21
N LEU A 486 16.42 -19.50 20.79
CA LEU A 486 15.29 -19.24 21.68
C LEU A 486 15.73 -18.48 22.94
N ASP A 487 16.80 -18.92 23.58
CA ASP A 487 17.34 -18.25 24.77
C ASP A 487 17.84 -16.84 24.43
N THR A 488 18.36 -16.66 23.22
CA THR A 488 18.76 -15.35 22.70
C THR A 488 17.55 -14.43 22.55
N LEU A 489 16.44 -14.90 21.98
CA LEU A 489 15.20 -14.11 21.86
C LEU A 489 14.64 -13.72 23.23
N VAL A 490 14.62 -14.65 24.20
CA VAL A 490 14.18 -14.36 25.58
C VAL A 490 15.04 -13.27 26.21
N LYS A 491 16.36 -13.37 26.09
CA LYS A 491 17.27 -12.33 26.60
C LYS A 491 17.03 -10.97 25.91
N GLN A 492 16.71 -10.95 24.62
CA GLN A 492 16.37 -9.72 23.91
C GLN A 492 15.07 -9.10 24.43
N PHE A 493 14.05 -9.92 24.72
CA PHE A 493 12.83 -9.45 25.37
C PHE A 493 13.13 -8.76 26.70
N GLU A 494 13.88 -9.41 27.59
CA GLU A 494 14.23 -8.86 28.91
C GLU A 494 14.99 -7.52 28.79
N LEU A 495 15.90 -7.42 27.83
CA LEU A 495 16.68 -6.22 27.54
C LEU A 495 15.80 -5.06 27.04
N ILE A 496 14.83 -5.33 26.16
CA ILE A 496 13.91 -4.31 25.64
C ILE A 496 12.88 -3.90 26.70
N ASP A 497 12.35 -4.87 27.46
CA ASP A 497 11.31 -4.67 28.46
C ASP A 497 11.81 -3.85 29.66
N GLY A 498 13.03 -4.12 30.14
CA GLY A 498 13.60 -3.41 31.28
C GLY A 498 12.77 -3.51 32.57
N ASN A 499 11.96 -4.57 32.73
CA ASN A 499 11.03 -4.84 33.83
C ASN A 499 9.83 -3.88 33.94
N LEU A 500 9.33 -3.37 32.82
CA LEU A 500 8.25 -2.38 32.79
C LEU A 500 7.08 -2.71 31.86
N GLY A 501 7.15 -3.83 31.14
CA GLY A 501 6.22 -4.10 30.05
C GLY A 501 6.60 -3.35 28.78
N LEU A 502 6.64 -4.06 27.66
CA LEU A 502 6.82 -3.49 26.32
C LEU A 502 5.69 -2.51 25.96
N THR A 503 6.04 -1.33 25.45
CA THR A 503 5.06 -0.47 24.76
C THR A 503 4.65 -1.06 23.41
N ASP A 504 3.61 -0.51 22.78
CA ASP A 504 3.14 -1.00 21.47
C ASP A 504 4.25 -0.94 20.41
N GLU A 505 5.08 0.11 20.44
CA GLU A 505 6.24 0.26 19.55
C GLU A 505 7.31 -0.81 19.82
N GLU A 506 7.63 -1.06 21.09
CA GLU A 506 8.62 -2.07 21.50
C GLU A 506 8.14 -3.50 21.16
N LYS A 507 6.84 -3.78 21.28
CA LYS A 507 6.22 -5.02 20.78
C LYS A 507 6.39 -5.16 19.27
N TRP A 508 6.28 -4.07 18.51
CA TRP A 508 6.48 -4.11 17.05
C TRP A 508 7.94 -4.42 16.68
N ILE A 509 8.89 -3.80 17.38
CA ILE A 509 10.33 -4.09 17.21
C ILE A 509 10.64 -5.54 17.56
N TYR A 510 10.15 -6.03 18.69
CA TYR A 510 10.40 -7.40 19.12
C TYR A 510 9.71 -8.42 18.21
N GLY A 511 8.48 -8.14 17.76
CA GLY A 511 7.81 -8.91 16.72
C GLY A 511 8.64 -9.00 15.42
N GLY A 512 9.20 -7.87 14.96
CA GLY A 512 10.10 -7.84 13.82
C GLY A 512 11.38 -8.67 14.02
N LEU A 513 11.96 -8.67 15.22
CA LEU A 513 13.09 -9.53 15.58
C LEU A 513 12.73 -11.02 15.48
N ILE A 514 11.56 -11.42 15.99
CA ILE A 514 11.07 -12.79 15.87
C ILE A 514 10.89 -13.18 14.40
N LEU A 515 10.30 -12.31 13.57
CA LEU A 515 10.14 -12.57 12.13
C LEU A 515 11.49 -12.67 11.40
N SER A 516 12.45 -11.79 11.74
CA SER A 516 13.82 -11.87 11.23
C SER A 516 14.46 -13.23 11.57
N ARG A 517 14.27 -13.73 12.80
CA ARG A 517 14.76 -15.06 13.22
C ARG A 517 14.06 -16.21 12.51
N ILE A 518 12.73 -16.16 12.35
CA ILE A 518 11.98 -17.16 11.56
C ILE A 518 12.53 -17.23 10.14
N GLN A 519 12.86 -16.11 9.50
CA GLN A 519 13.43 -16.13 8.16
C GLN A 519 14.82 -16.80 8.11
N LYS A 520 15.68 -16.52 9.10
CA LYS A 520 17.11 -16.87 9.06
C LYS A 520 17.48 -18.23 9.66
N THR A 521 16.64 -18.77 10.54
CA THR A 521 16.94 -20.00 11.33
C THR A 521 15.93 -21.09 11.03
N ALA A 522 16.15 -22.33 11.46
CA ALA A 522 15.15 -23.40 11.32
C ALA A 522 13.97 -23.33 12.31
N LEU A 523 13.91 -22.29 13.16
CA LEU A 523 12.89 -22.15 14.19
C LEU A 523 11.47 -22.22 13.62
N THR A 524 10.65 -23.00 14.30
CA THR A 524 9.21 -23.15 14.06
C THR A 524 8.41 -22.25 15.00
N LEU A 525 7.15 -21.99 14.65
CA LEU A 525 6.26 -21.24 15.52
C LEU A 525 6.00 -21.95 16.86
N ASP A 526 5.95 -23.28 16.85
CA ASP A 526 5.65 -24.07 18.05
C ASP A 526 6.83 -24.02 19.04
N GLU A 527 8.07 -24.08 18.55
CA GLU A 527 9.26 -23.84 19.34
C GLU A 527 9.27 -22.43 19.95
N LEU A 528 8.95 -21.41 19.16
CA LEU A 528 8.85 -20.02 19.64
C LEU A 528 7.80 -19.86 20.74
N LYS A 529 6.62 -20.47 20.56
CA LYS A 529 5.52 -20.43 21.55
C LYS A 529 5.79 -21.22 22.82
N SER A 530 6.84 -22.05 22.85
CA SER A 530 7.25 -22.76 24.06
C SER A 530 7.82 -21.82 25.14
N ARG A 531 8.26 -20.62 24.75
CA ARG A 531 8.75 -19.58 25.66
C ARG A 531 7.63 -18.57 25.97
N PRO A 532 7.23 -18.37 27.24
CA PRO A 532 6.13 -17.48 27.61
C PRO A 532 6.25 -16.05 27.07
N GLU A 533 7.45 -15.48 27.09
CA GLU A 533 7.76 -14.11 26.69
C GLU A 533 7.52 -13.90 25.19
N ILE A 534 7.96 -14.89 24.40
CA ILE A 534 7.77 -14.90 22.95
C ILE A 534 6.29 -15.13 22.63
N LYS A 535 5.65 -16.07 23.32
CA LYS A 535 4.23 -16.38 23.13
C LYS A 535 3.35 -15.16 23.41
N GLU A 536 3.54 -14.49 24.54
CA GLU A 536 2.80 -13.29 24.91
C GLU A 536 2.98 -12.19 23.87
N CYS A 537 4.21 -12.01 23.38
CA CYS A 537 4.45 -11.11 22.26
C CYS A 537 3.64 -11.52 21.03
N LEU A 538 3.73 -12.76 20.53
CA LEU A 538 3.00 -13.20 19.32
C LEU A 538 1.47 -13.19 19.44
N GLU A 539 0.93 -13.25 20.67
CA GLU A 539 -0.50 -13.19 20.96
C GLU A 539 -1.01 -11.75 21.18
N SER A 540 -0.12 -10.80 21.45
CA SER A 540 -0.42 -9.37 21.54
C SER A 540 0.09 -8.55 20.35
N PHE A 541 1.00 -9.12 19.56
CA PHE A 541 1.63 -8.58 18.37
C PHE A 541 0.79 -8.81 17.14
#